data_AF-A0A4R5LQK5-F1
#
_entry.id   AF-A0A4R5LQK5-F1
#
_cell.length_a   1.000
_cell.length_b   1.000
_cell.length_c   1.000
_cell.angle_alpha   90.00
_cell.angle_beta   90.00
_cell.angle_gamma   90.00
#
_symmetry.space_group_name_H-M   'P 1'
#
loop_
_entity.id
_entity.type
_entity.pdbx_description
1 polymer ?
#
loop_
_entity_poly.entity_id
_entity_poly.type
_entity_poly.pdbx_seq_one_letter_code
_entity_poly.pdbx_strand_id
1 'polypeptide(L)'
;MTEYELSDLINSISSNIVQGQAVFLTTITAYLVVAYSVGAKLTRFQVSFINFVYILFGLVGIQGQLYNFDRAYYWGGKLAELSGESPTSAENASPWVFISVRLVMVIGSLIFMWQVRHPKTE
;
A
#
# COMPACT_ATOMS: atom_id res chain seq x y z
N MET A 1 -30.73 0.47 -3.59
CA MET A 1 -29.81 0.32 -2.45
C MET A 1 -30.14 1.45 -1.49
N THR A 2 -30.40 1.13 -0.23
CA THR A 2 -30.75 2.12 0.79
C THR A 2 -29.51 2.92 1.22
N GLU A 3 -29.70 4.09 1.84
CA GLU A 3 -28.59 4.87 2.41
C GLU A 3 -27.77 4.04 3.41
N TYR A 4 -28.44 3.19 4.19
CA TYR A 4 -27.80 2.28 5.12
C TYR A 4 -26.91 1.26 4.41
N GLU A 5 -27.42 0.58 3.38
CA GLU A 5 -26.65 -0.40 2.60
C GLU A 5 -25.42 0.25 1.94
N LEU A 6 -25.56 1.49 1.49
CA LEU A 6 -24.48 2.23 0.86
C LEU A 6 -23.40 2.65 1.88
N SER A 7 -23.82 3.11 3.06
CA SER A 7 -22.93 3.43 4.17
C SER A 7 -22.15 2.20 4.65
N ASP A 8 -22.82 1.05 4.78
CA ASP A 8 -22.18 -0.22 5.15
C ASP A 8 -21.15 -0.67 4.10
N LEU A 9 -21.49 -0.54 2.81
CA LEU A 9 -20.57 -0.81 1.71
C LEU A 9 -19.32 0.09 1.76
N ILE A 10 -19.49 1.39 2.00
CA ILE A 10 -18.37 2.36 2.11
C ILE A 10 -17.49 2.02 3.32
N ASN A 11 -18.09 1.66 4.45
CA ASN A 11 -17.35 1.22 5.64
C ASN A 11 -16.54 -0.05 5.36
N SER A 12 -17.12 -1.01 4.63
CA SER A 12 -16.43 -2.24 4.21
C SER A 12 -15.23 -1.94 3.28
N ILE A 13 -15.40 -1.03 2.31
CA ILE A 13 -14.30 -0.58 1.44
C ILE A 13 -13.20 0.09 2.26
N SER A 14 -13.57 0.96 3.21
CA SER A 14 -12.63 1.66 4.09
C SER A 14 -11.85 0.70 4.98
N SER A 15 -12.51 -0.35 5.50
CA SER A 15 -11.87 -1.42 6.26
C SER A 15 -10.84 -2.18 5.42
N ASN A 16 -11.19 -2.52 4.17
CA ASN A 16 -10.26 -3.18 3.24
C ASN A 16 -9.04 -2.32 2.91
N ILE A 17 -9.23 -1.00 2.78
CA ILE A 17 -8.12 -0.04 2.61
C ILE A 17 -7.16 -0.11 3.80
N VAL A 18 -7.68 -0.04 5.04
CA VAL A 18 -6.86 -0.11 6.26
C VAL A 18 -6.16 -1.47 6.38
N GLN A 19 -6.86 -2.57 6.10
CA GLN A 19 -6.28 -3.91 6.12
C GLN A 19 -5.15 -4.06 5.09
N GLY A 20 -5.33 -3.51 3.89
CA GLY A 20 -4.29 -3.47 2.85
C GLY A 20 -3.02 -2.74 3.31
N GLN A 21 -3.16 -1.68 4.11
CA GLN A 21 -2.02 -0.97 4.71
C GLN A 21 -1.31 -1.82 5.77
N ALA A 22 -2.05 -2.51 6.64
CA ALA A 22 -1.46 -3.39 7.65
C ALA A 22 -0.65 -4.53 7.00
N VAL A 23 -1.19 -5.14 5.94
CA VAL A 23 -0.49 -6.17 5.17
C VAL A 23 0.78 -5.62 4.53
N PHE A 24 0.71 -4.42 3.93
CA PHE A 24 1.88 -3.77 3.36
C PHE A 24 2.99 -3.50 4.38
N LEU A 25 2.63 -2.96 5.54
CA LEU A 25 3.57 -2.71 6.64
C LEU A 25 4.21 -4.00 7.16
N THR A 26 3.43 -5.08 7.18
CA THR A 26 3.93 -6.42 7.55
C THR A 26 4.95 -6.90 6.51
N THR A 27 4.64 -6.79 5.22
CA THR A 27 5.53 -7.23 4.14
C THR A 27 6.83 -6.44 4.10
N ILE A 28 6.78 -5.11 4.24
CA ILE A 28 8.01 -4.30 4.27
C ILE A 28 8.86 -4.61 5.50
N THR A 29 8.22 -4.80 6.66
CA THR A 29 8.95 -5.16 7.89
C THR A 29 9.63 -6.53 7.72
N ALA A 30 8.91 -7.52 7.19
CA ALA A 30 9.49 -8.83 6.90
C ALA A 30 10.67 -8.73 5.92
N TYR A 31 10.53 -7.93 4.86
CA TYR A 31 11.60 -7.67 3.90
C TYR A 31 12.84 -7.04 4.58
N LEU A 32 12.64 -6.00 5.41
CA LEU A 32 13.72 -5.33 6.14
C LEU A 32 14.40 -6.26 7.16
N VAL A 33 13.63 -7.10 7.86
CA VAL A 33 14.16 -8.10 8.79
C VAL A 33 15.01 -9.13 8.06
N VAL A 34 14.56 -9.63 6.90
CA VAL A 34 15.36 -10.55 6.05
C VAL A 34 16.63 -9.86 5.56
N ALA A 35 16.52 -8.61 5.09
CA ALA A 35 17.65 -7.82 4.65
C ALA A 35 18.69 -7.66 5.76
N TYR A 36 18.28 -7.30 6.97
CA TYR A 36 19.16 -7.11 8.11
C TYR A 36 19.78 -8.42 8.63
N SER A 37 18.96 -9.47 8.79
CA SER A 37 19.39 -10.71 9.45
C SER A 37 20.24 -11.63 8.58
N VAL A 38 19.89 -11.74 7.29
CA VAL A 38 20.53 -12.70 6.37
C VAL A 38 20.89 -12.09 5.02
N GLY A 39 20.63 -10.80 4.77
CA GLY A 39 20.85 -10.16 3.48
C GLY A 39 22.27 -10.31 2.94
N ALA A 40 23.28 -10.22 3.80
CA ALA A 40 24.69 -10.41 3.43
C ALA A 40 25.03 -11.85 3.00
N LYS A 41 24.26 -12.84 3.46
CA LYS A 41 24.48 -14.27 3.16
C LYS A 41 23.74 -14.74 1.90
N LEU A 42 22.82 -13.93 1.37
CA LEU A 42 22.03 -14.31 0.21
C LEU A 42 22.85 -14.23 -1.08
N THR A 43 22.66 -15.23 -1.94
CA THR A 43 23.24 -15.24 -3.29
C THR A 43 22.61 -14.15 -4.16
N ARG A 44 23.26 -13.80 -5.27
CA ARG A 44 22.72 -12.81 -6.23
C ARG A 44 21.35 -13.23 -6.77
N PHE A 45 21.16 -14.53 -7.05
CA PHE A 45 19.87 -15.05 -7.52
C PHE A 45 18.78 -14.91 -6.46
N GLN A 46 19.05 -15.31 -5.20
CA GLN A 46 18.07 -15.21 -4.11
C GLN A 46 17.60 -13.76 -3.91
N VAL A 47 18.53 -12.80 -3.92
CA VAL A 47 18.17 -11.38 -3.77
C VAL A 47 17.39 -10.86 -4.97
N SER A 48 17.79 -11.23 -6.20
CA SER A 48 17.03 -10.86 -7.40
C SER A 48 15.60 -11.37 -7.32
N PHE A 49 15.41 -12.65 -6.96
CA PHE A 49 14.10 -13.26 -6.81
C PHE A 49 13.26 -12.57 -5.72
N ILE A 50 13.83 -12.38 -4.51
CA ILE A 50 13.13 -11.74 -3.39
C ILE A 50 12.73 -10.31 -3.76
N ASN A 51 13.63 -9.54 -4.37
CA ASN A 51 13.33 -8.16 -4.80
C ASN A 51 12.23 -8.15 -5.86
N PHE A 52 12.29 -9.07 -6.84
CA PHE A 52 11.29 -9.16 -7.89
C PHE A 52 9.90 -9.47 -7.31
N VAL A 53 9.79 -10.48 -6.44
CA VAL A 53 8.55 -10.84 -5.77
C VAL A 53 8.04 -9.68 -4.88
N TYR A 54 8.94 -9.03 -4.14
CA TYR A 54 8.61 -7.88 -3.30
C TYR A 54 8.05 -6.70 -4.10
N ILE A 55 8.68 -6.36 -5.24
CA ILE A 55 8.21 -5.31 -6.14
C ILE A 55 6.85 -5.68 -6.73
N LEU A 56 6.68 -6.91 -7.23
CA LEU A 56 5.38 -7.37 -7.75
C LEU A 56 4.28 -7.30 -6.69
N PHE A 57 4.56 -7.73 -5.47
CA PHE A 57 3.61 -7.64 -4.37
C PHE A 57 3.26 -6.18 -4.05
N GLY A 58 4.26 -5.28 -4.08
CA GLY A 58 4.05 -3.83 -3.96
C GLY A 58 3.14 -3.29 -5.07
N LEU A 59 3.37 -3.66 -6.32
CA LEU A 59 2.57 -3.22 -7.47
C LEU A 59 1.11 -3.72 -7.41
N VAL A 60 0.91 -5.01 -7.11
CA VAL A 60 -0.43 -5.58 -6.89
C VAL A 60 -1.13 -4.87 -5.74
N GLY A 61 -0.41 -4.59 -4.66
CA GLY A 61 -0.92 -3.83 -3.53
C GLY A 61 -1.31 -2.38 -3.88
N ILE A 62 -0.54 -1.69 -4.74
CA ILE A 62 -0.87 -0.34 -5.23
C ILE A 62 -2.11 -0.39 -6.11
N GLN A 63 -2.17 -1.32 -7.06
CA GLN A 63 -3.32 -1.46 -7.96
C GLN A 63 -4.61 -1.77 -7.18
N GLY A 64 -4.57 -2.71 -6.24
CA GLY A 64 -5.72 -3.03 -5.39
C GLY A 64 -6.16 -1.84 -4.54
N GLN A 65 -5.21 -1.02 -4.07
CA GLN A 65 -5.50 0.17 -3.30
C GLN A 65 -6.19 1.26 -4.14
N LEU A 66 -5.67 1.54 -5.35
CA LEU A 66 -6.28 2.47 -6.29
C LEU A 66 -7.71 2.07 -6.62
N TYR A 67 -7.93 0.78 -6.90
CA TYR A 67 -9.28 0.26 -7.15
C TYR A 67 -10.23 0.47 -5.97
N ASN A 68 -9.75 0.28 -4.73
CA ASN A 68 -10.58 0.54 -3.54
C ASN A 68 -10.86 2.03 -3.34
N PHE A 69 -9.90 2.92 -3.63
CA PHE A 69 -10.13 4.37 -3.60
C PHE A 69 -11.18 4.78 -4.63
N ASP A 70 -11.05 4.34 -5.89
CA ASP A 70 -12.03 4.65 -6.95
C ASP A 70 -13.44 4.18 -6.56
N ARG A 71 -13.55 3.00 -5.94
CA ARG A 71 -14.82 2.50 -5.41
C ARG A 71 -15.34 3.35 -4.24
N ALA A 72 -14.47 3.74 -3.32
CA ALA A 72 -14.86 4.60 -2.19
C ALA A 72 -15.39 5.95 -2.69
N TYR A 73 -14.71 6.56 -3.67
CA TYR A 73 -15.15 7.81 -4.31
C TYR A 73 -16.48 7.64 -5.04
N TYR A 74 -16.62 6.59 -5.86
CA TYR A 74 -17.85 6.32 -6.61
C TYR A 74 -19.05 6.15 -5.69
N TRP A 75 -18.92 5.32 -4.65
CA TRP A 75 -20.03 5.05 -3.71
C TRP A 75 -20.26 6.20 -2.75
N GLY A 76 -19.21 6.91 -2.33
CA GLY A 76 -19.32 8.13 -1.52
C GLY A 76 -20.07 9.25 -2.25
N GLY A 77 -19.81 9.45 -3.54
CA GLY A 77 -20.55 10.40 -4.38
C GLY A 77 -22.03 10.03 -4.48
N LYS A 78 -22.35 8.74 -4.64
CA LYS A 78 -23.74 8.27 -4.64
C LYS A 78 -24.45 8.48 -3.30
N LEU A 79 -23.73 8.43 -2.19
CA LEU A 79 -24.31 8.68 -0.86
C LEU A 79 -24.62 10.16 -0.68
N ALA A 80 -23.69 11.03 -1.08
CA ALA A 80 -23.89 12.48 -1.05
C ALA A 80 -25.09 12.92 -1.92
N GLU A 81 -25.26 12.32 -3.10
CA GLU A 81 -26.44 12.54 -3.96
C GLU A 81 -27.77 12.18 -3.26
N LEU A 82 -27.78 11.13 -2.43
CA LEU A 82 -28.97 10.68 -1.72
C LEU A 82 -29.25 11.48 -0.45
N SER A 83 -28.22 11.81 0.33
CA SER A 83 -28.35 12.54 1.60
C SER A 83 -28.61 14.04 1.41
N GLY A 84 -28.39 14.57 0.20
CA GLY A 84 -28.47 16.02 -0.07
C GLY A 84 -27.32 16.81 0.54
N GLU A 85 -26.28 16.13 1.05
CA GLU A 85 -25.06 16.75 1.52
C GLU A 85 -24.12 17.05 0.34
N SER A 86 -23.42 18.19 0.42
CA SER A 86 -22.35 18.49 -0.54
C SER A 86 -21.20 17.49 -0.38
N PRO A 87 -20.58 16.98 -1.46
CA PRO A 87 -19.53 15.94 -1.42
C PRO A 87 -18.17 16.40 -0.81
N THR A 88 -18.19 17.40 0.08
CA THR A 88 -17.03 18.23 0.42
C THR A 88 -16.03 17.67 1.43
N SER A 89 -16.26 16.50 2.05
CA SER A 89 -15.36 15.98 3.10
C SER A 89 -14.54 14.75 2.69
N ALA A 90 -15.00 13.95 1.73
CA ALA A 90 -14.27 12.76 1.25
C ALA A 90 -13.25 13.07 0.13
N GLU A 91 -13.40 14.19 -0.59
CA GLU A 91 -12.56 14.55 -1.74
C GLU A 91 -11.10 14.90 -1.42
N ASN A 92 -10.74 15.12 -0.14
CA ASN A 92 -9.43 15.66 0.22
C ASN A 92 -8.34 14.59 0.49
N ALA A 93 -8.69 13.31 0.59
CA ALA A 93 -7.71 12.24 0.80
C ALA A 93 -7.02 11.85 -0.51
N SER A 94 -6.09 12.68 -0.98
CA SER A 94 -5.40 12.47 -2.25
C SER A 94 -4.73 11.08 -2.31
N PRO A 95 -5.18 10.17 -3.19
CA PRO A 95 -4.58 8.84 -3.33
C PRO A 95 -3.10 8.91 -3.73
N TRP A 96 -2.68 10.03 -4.31
CA TRP A 96 -1.30 10.30 -4.67
C TRP A 96 -0.37 10.33 -3.46
N VAL A 97 -0.78 10.93 -2.33
CA VAL A 97 0.05 10.96 -1.12
C VAL A 97 0.33 9.53 -0.64
N PHE A 98 -0.71 8.69 -0.63
CA PHE A 98 -0.58 7.28 -0.27
C PHE A 98 0.39 6.53 -1.17
N ILE A 99 0.27 6.71 -2.50
CA ILE A 99 1.16 6.07 -3.46
C ILE A 99 2.60 6.56 -3.29
N SER A 100 2.81 7.87 -3.13
CA SER A 100 4.13 8.46 -2.96
C SER A 100 4.83 7.91 -1.71
N VAL A 101 4.15 7.88 -0.56
CA VAL A 101 4.71 7.30 0.67
C VAL A 101 5.08 5.84 0.45
N ARG A 102 4.21 5.07 -0.20
CA ARG A 102 4.45 3.65 -0.45
C ARG A 102 5.66 3.41 -1.37
N LEU A 103 5.80 4.20 -2.43
CA LEU A 103 6.93 4.14 -3.33
C LEU A 103 8.24 4.49 -2.62
N VAL A 104 8.25 5.55 -1.79
CA VAL A 104 9.42 5.90 -0.97
C VAL A 104 9.80 4.76 -0.04
N MET A 105 8.83 4.11 0.60
CA MET A 105 9.06 2.96 1.48
C MET A 105 9.64 1.76 0.72
N VAL A 106 9.11 1.42 -0.45
CA VAL A 106 9.62 0.33 -1.30
C VAL A 106 11.03 0.64 -1.81
N ILE A 107 11.28 1.86 -2.28
CA ILE A 107 12.61 2.26 -2.76
C ILE A 107 13.60 2.26 -1.60
N GLY A 108 13.22 2.82 -0.46
CA GLY A 108 14.04 2.85 0.75
C GLY A 108 14.42 1.46 1.25
N SER A 109 13.49 0.50 1.22
CA SER A 109 13.78 -0.88 1.63
C SER A 109 14.73 -1.59 0.66
N LEU A 110 14.57 -1.39 -0.66
CA LEU A 110 15.49 -1.91 -1.66
C LEU A 110 16.91 -1.32 -1.51
N ILE A 111 17.02 -0.01 -1.24
CA ILE A 111 18.29 0.66 -0.96
C ILE A 111 18.91 0.09 0.32
N PHE A 112 18.12 -0.12 1.37
CA PHE A 112 18.60 -0.72 2.61
C PHE A 112 19.18 -2.12 2.37
N MET A 113 18.49 -2.98 1.63
CA MET A 113 18.99 -4.30 1.24
C MET A 113 20.31 -4.21 0.46
N TRP A 114 20.43 -3.21 -0.42
CA TRP A 114 21.67 -2.98 -1.15
C TRP A 114 22.83 -2.58 -0.21
N GLN A 115 22.57 -1.68 0.74
CA GLN A 115 23.56 -1.21 1.71
C GLN A 115 24.04 -2.33 2.62
N VAL A 116 23.15 -3.20 3.13
CA VAL A 116 23.53 -4.34 3.96
C VAL A 116 24.45 -5.31 3.21
N ARG A 117 24.30 -5.43 1.89
CA ARG A 117 25.13 -6.31 1.05
C ARG A 117 26.45 -5.70 0.60
N HIS A 118 26.56 -4.37 0.64
CA HIS A 118 27.75 -3.64 0.21
C HIS A 118 28.19 -2.70 1.35
N PRO A 119 28.62 -3.26 2.50
CA PRO A 119 29.15 -2.45 3.58
C PRO A 119 30.31 -1.62 3.07
N LYS A 120 30.32 -0.33 3.38
CA LYS A 120 31.47 0.52 3.07
C LYS A 120 32.66 0.01 3.88
N THR A 121 33.79 -0.23 3.23
CA THR A 121 35.08 -0.36 3.90
C THR A 121 35.41 1.01 4.49
N GLU A 122 35.28 1.13 5.82
CA GLU A 122 35.83 2.25 6.58
C GLU A 122 37.36 2.19 6.60
#